data_AF-A0AAD0UKL6-F1
#
_entry.id   AF-A0AAD0UKL6-F1
#
_cell.length_a   1.000
_cell.length_b   1.000
_cell.length_c   1.000
_cell.angle_alpha   90.00
_cell.angle_beta   90.00
_cell.angle_gamma   90.00
#
_symmetry.space_group_name_H-M   'P 1'
#
loop_
_entity.id
_entity.type
_entity.pdbx_description
1 polymer ?
#
loop_
_entity_poly.entity_id
_entity_poly.type
_entity_poly.pdbx_seq_one_letter_code
_entity_poly.pdbx_strand_id
1 'polypeptide(L)'
;MKRKITRSLSALVLACIVSATFVFCNGKNGNGTSKEFESLASLLSIENVSNVFGSAKVSNTGTENARTYFHTESYPPHWLSWTTDGSPAIQSGGSFLTQGLRCDGRYCDNVNLLNVESGFTQTNSWWTDSFSEESPNERICTNNGFVTGIQCSGSYCDNIALRCSQLDNGGTRTNCYWTSPISEESGGKFVAPESMYIAGARCSGRYCDNKELYLCQADAGGPTLDLDSLAHQFAPRLRFDQEFGTGSGDQSKCFPSDAGTYYQQRQLGADPISLCNKNYSTIQNNQVPIYYMASQVGTNSVLIRYWFFYAWQSTCFLSAGSHSADWESVAVLVVGGQLKRVAFYQHGGWYAKELGSFETTGNHPIAYVGKNAHGSFHDSGGSGGCLYFEDFRNTGNNDYHMDTWNNLVLLQRGNSFPAWMNCTGSGCFDGIGHPIEQTGSLPSMGGCGKDGCSKSSLGENMPFLNDPIGSDFSAITAKHSGKVLDVPGASTADNVNLDQYTNWGVDNEKWMFESTGDGSFKISARHSGKCMDVKGASASSGTNVVQYSCGSGANQRFQLLPYGDGYFSIQAKHSSQCLDIAGAALGDGGLLIQWPCTWTDNEKFRFSR
;
A
#
# COMPACT_ATOMS: atom_id res chain seq x y z
N MET A 1 56.46 2.64 -52.11
CA MET A 1 55.71 2.56 -53.39
C MET A 1 54.21 2.50 -53.09
N LYS A 2 53.41 3.41 -53.69
CA LYS A 2 51.96 3.37 -54.04
C LYS A 2 50.97 2.70 -53.04
N ARG A 3 49.76 3.21 -52.72
CA ARG A 3 48.99 4.46 -52.92
C ARG A 3 47.64 4.19 -52.21
N LYS A 4 47.07 5.19 -51.52
CA LYS A 4 45.62 5.53 -51.37
C LYS A 4 44.71 4.49 -50.64
N ILE A 5 43.60 4.78 -49.93
CA ILE A 5 42.74 5.96 -49.70
C ILE A 5 41.78 5.62 -48.53
N THR A 6 41.61 6.58 -47.63
CA THR A 6 40.41 7.04 -46.87
C THR A 6 39.21 6.13 -46.50
N ARG A 7 38.79 6.30 -45.22
CA ARG A 7 37.45 6.70 -44.70
C ARG A 7 36.51 5.69 -44.01
N SER A 8 36.13 6.13 -42.79
CA SER A 8 34.84 6.04 -42.10
C SER A 8 34.60 4.88 -41.12
N LEU A 9 34.83 5.19 -39.84
CA LEU A 9 33.93 4.81 -38.76
C LEU A 9 32.50 5.23 -39.14
N SER A 10 31.55 4.29 -39.08
CA SER A 10 30.15 4.46 -38.72
C SER A 10 29.38 3.14 -38.95
N ALA A 11 28.63 2.74 -37.92
CA ALA A 11 27.51 1.80 -37.94
C ALA A 11 27.78 0.30 -38.26
N LEU A 12 27.81 -0.53 -37.22
CA LEU A 12 26.88 -1.67 -37.04
C LEU A 12 27.15 -2.35 -35.68
N VAL A 13 26.49 -1.86 -34.62
CA VAL A 13 26.25 -2.63 -33.40
C VAL A 13 24.76 -2.92 -33.39
N LEU A 14 24.36 -4.03 -34.00
CA LEU A 14 23.07 -4.67 -33.76
C LEU A 14 23.09 -6.12 -34.32
N ALA A 15 22.53 -7.03 -33.51
CA ALA A 15 22.07 -8.41 -33.82
C ALA A 15 23.00 -9.62 -33.50
N CYS A 16 22.85 -10.10 -32.25
CA CYS A 16 22.53 -11.47 -31.80
C CYS A 16 23.16 -12.73 -32.42
N ILE A 17 23.82 -13.54 -31.57
CA ILE A 17 23.69 -15.03 -31.43
C ILE A 17 24.05 -15.34 -29.94
N VAL A 18 23.11 -15.61 -29.03
CA VAL A 18 22.35 -16.86 -28.75
C VAL A 18 23.19 -18.00 -28.14
N SER A 19 22.73 -18.44 -26.95
CA SER A 19 22.91 -19.75 -26.29
C SER A 19 24.18 -20.07 -25.50
N ALA A 20 24.05 -20.10 -24.17
CA ALA A 20 24.71 -21.10 -23.33
C ALA A 20 23.86 -21.41 -22.09
N THR A 21 22.95 -22.37 -22.25
CA THR A 21 22.32 -23.12 -21.17
C THR A 21 23.39 -23.97 -20.49
N PHE A 22 23.55 -23.90 -19.16
CA PHE A 22 24.31 -24.91 -18.42
C PHE A 22 23.42 -25.64 -17.40
N VAL A 23 23.27 -26.92 -17.70
CA VAL A 23 22.64 -27.98 -16.92
C VAL A 23 23.47 -28.27 -15.69
N PHE A 24 22.85 -28.29 -14.51
CA PHE A 24 23.43 -28.92 -13.32
C PHE A 24 23.40 -30.45 -13.49
N CYS A 25 24.56 -31.04 -13.73
CA CYS A 25 24.81 -32.46 -13.43
C CYS A 25 25.57 -32.53 -12.11
N ASN A 26 24.89 -33.06 -11.09
CA ASN A 26 25.43 -33.28 -9.76
C ASN A 26 26.39 -34.49 -9.82
N GLY A 27 27.69 -34.23 -9.78
CA GLY A 27 28.76 -35.24 -9.87
C GLY A 27 29.77 -35.11 -8.73
N LYS A 28 29.60 -35.97 -7.72
CA LYS A 28 30.55 -36.48 -6.71
C LYS A 28 31.86 -35.71 -6.44
N ASN A 29 32.00 -35.34 -5.16
CA ASN A 29 33.22 -35.13 -4.38
C ASN A 29 34.51 -35.78 -4.93
N GLY A 30 35.55 -34.96 -5.09
CA GLY A 30 36.93 -35.40 -5.27
C GLY A 30 37.92 -34.23 -5.20
N ASN A 31 38.81 -34.26 -4.21
CA ASN A 31 39.87 -33.28 -3.92
C ASN A 31 40.79 -32.95 -5.12
N GLY A 32 41.14 -31.67 -5.27
CA GLY A 32 42.29 -31.23 -6.09
C GLY A 32 42.50 -29.72 -6.06
N THR A 33 43.48 -29.25 -5.29
CA THR A 33 43.88 -27.85 -5.21
C THR A 33 44.95 -27.47 -6.25
N SER A 34 44.81 -26.25 -6.73
CA SER A 34 45.88 -25.27 -7.04
C SER A 34 46.50 -25.19 -8.45
N LYS A 35 46.63 -23.92 -8.87
CA LYS A 35 47.55 -23.31 -9.84
C LYS A 35 47.11 -23.24 -11.31
N GLU A 36 46.22 -22.29 -11.61
CA GLU A 36 46.25 -21.58 -12.91
C GLU A 36 45.57 -20.19 -12.93
N PHE A 37 45.25 -19.58 -11.78
CA PHE A 37 44.52 -18.30 -11.71
C PHE A 37 45.28 -17.14 -11.03
N GLU A 38 46.61 -17.09 -11.15
CA GLU A 38 47.44 -16.00 -10.58
C GLU A 38 48.14 -15.09 -11.61
N SER A 39 47.80 -15.12 -12.90
CA SER A 39 48.52 -14.32 -13.92
C SER A 39 47.76 -13.11 -14.50
N LEU A 40 46.54 -12.77 -14.03
CA LEU A 40 45.74 -11.70 -14.63
C LEU A 40 45.35 -10.55 -13.69
N ALA A 41 45.77 -10.58 -12.42
CA ALA A 41 45.40 -9.57 -11.43
C ALA A 41 46.46 -8.46 -11.21
N SER A 42 47.55 -8.41 -11.98
CA SER A 42 48.63 -7.42 -11.77
C SER A 42 48.58 -6.17 -12.67
N LEU A 43 47.45 -5.89 -13.35
CA LEU A 43 47.38 -4.81 -14.36
C LEU A 43 46.31 -3.72 -14.09
N LEU A 44 45.57 -3.79 -12.99
CA LEU A 44 44.61 -2.75 -12.62
C LEU A 44 44.77 -2.39 -11.14
N SER A 45 45.63 -1.40 -10.88
CA SER A 45 45.84 -0.77 -9.58
C SER A 45 44.58 -0.03 -9.12
N ILE A 46 43.73 -0.70 -8.34
CA ILE A 46 42.66 -0.08 -7.55
C ILE A 46 42.82 -0.58 -6.10
N GLU A 47 43.31 0.29 -5.22
CA GLU A 47 43.37 0.03 -3.78
C GLU A 47 41.97 0.20 -3.15
N ASN A 48 41.68 -0.66 -2.16
CA ASN A 48 40.50 -0.70 -1.28
C ASN A 48 39.19 -1.25 -1.83
N VAL A 49 39.08 -2.60 -1.83
CA VAL A 49 37.80 -3.30 -1.63
C VAL A 49 37.98 -4.36 -0.54
N SER A 50 38.02 -3.92 0.71
CA SER A 50 37.80 -4.78 1.87
C SER A 50 36.52 -4.34 2.55
N ASN A 51 35.36 -4.77 2.02
CA ASN A 51 34.05 -4.82 2.70
C ASN A 51 32.92 -5.34 1.80
N VAL A 52 33.18 -6.34 0.96
CA VAL A 52 32.10 -7.04 0.26
C VAL A 52 32.36 -8.54 0.40
N PHE A 53 31.40 -9.24 1.01
CA PHE A 53 31.35 -10.69 1.28
C PHE A 53 32.02 -11.18 2.56
N GLY A 54 31.44 -10.79 3.71
CA GLY A 54 31.51 -11.58 4.94
C GLY A 54 30.62 -12.83 4.83
N SER A 55 31.25 -14.00 4.76
CA SER A 55 30.62 -15.32 4.73
C SER A 55 29.92 -15.63 6.07
N ALA A 56 28.59 -15.63 6.09
CA ALA A 56 27.81 -16.16 7.22
C ALA A 56 27.85 -17.71 7.20
N LYS A 57 28.57 -18.29 8.17
CA LYS A 57 28.42 -19.71 8.55
C LYS A 57 27.09 -19.87 9.28
N VAL A 58 26.16 -20.62 8.68
CA VAL A 58 24.91 -21.04 9.33
C VAL A 58 25.23 -22.22 10.26
N SER A 59 25.17 -21.98 11.57
CA SER A 59 25.01 -23.05 12.57
C SER A 59 23.53 -23.35 12.73
N ASN A 60 23.14 -24.57 12.37
CA ASN A 60 21.77 -25.06 12.41
C ASN A 60 21.53 -25.78 13.75
N THR A 61 20.76 -25.17 14.65
CA THR A 61 20.14 -25.87 15.80
C THR A 61 18.85 -25.18 16.21
N GLY A 62 17.72 -25.88 16.08
CA GLY A 62 16.57 -25.73 16.97
C GLY A 62 15.44 -24.81 16.50
N THR A 63 14.47 -25.40 15.80
CA THR A 63 13.02 -25.15 15.91
C THR A 63 12.57 -23.75 16.36
N GLU A 64 12.23 -22.89 15.39
CA GLU A 64 11.17 -21.90 15.58
C GLU A 64 10.19 -21.98 14.40
N ASN A 65 8.93 -22.23 14.75
CA ASN A 65 7.81 -22.09 13.86
C ASN A 65 7.77 -20.63 13.39
N ALA A 66 8.13 -20.38 12.14
CA ALA A 66 7.85 -19.13 11.46
C ALA A 66 6.33 -18.98 11.31
N ARG A 67 5.67 -18.47 12.35
CA ARG A 67 4.31 -17.93 12.24
C ARG A 67 4.46 -16.56 11.58
N THR A 68 4.16 -16.50 10.29
CA THR A 68 4.09 -15.28 9.51
C THR A 68 2.82 -14.53 9.89
N TYR A 69 2.97 -13.46 10.68
CA TYR A 69 1.91 -12.49 10.95
C TYR A 69 1.95 -11.44 9.84
N PHE A 70 1.04 -11.57 8.87
CA PHE A 70 0.69 -10.48 7.96
C PHE A 70 -0.56 -9.78 8.50
N HIS A 71 -0.71 -8.49 8.18
CA HIS A 71 -1.99 -7.82 8.33
C HIS A 71 -3.04 -8.62 7.56
N THR A 72 -3.91 -9.28 8.31
CA THR A 72 -5.03 -9.98 7.75
C THR A 72 -6.04 -8.94 7.27
N GLU A 73 -6.57 -9.08 6.05
CA GLU A 73 -7.80 -8.38 5.63
C GLU A 73 -9.04 -9.12 6.15
N SER A 74 -8.92 -9.87 7.25
CA SER A 74 -10.09 -10.58 7.79
C SER A 74 -11.12 -9.58 8.27
N TYR A 75 -10.71 -8.33 8.56
CA TYR A 75 -11.60 -7.28 8.99
C TYR A 75 -11.16 -5.90 8.49
N PRO A 76 -11.84 -5.31 7.50
CA PRO A 76 -11.58 -3.93 7.11
C PRO A 76 -11.71 -3.00 8.32
N PRO A 77 -11.03 -1.83 8.33
CA PRO A 77 -11.26 -0.80 9.32
C PRO A 77 -12.74 -0.57 9.52
N HIS A 78 -13.23 -0.78 10.73
CA HIS A 78 -14.64 -0.66 11.03
C HIS A 78 -14.85 0.12 12.31
N TRP A 79 -15.91 0.90 12.31
CA TRP A 79 -16.35 1.61 13.49
C TRP A 79 -17.08 0.65 14.41
N LEU A 80 -16.73 0.67 15.70
CA LEU A 80 -17.53 0.03 16.73
C LEU A 80 -18.90 0.71 16.84
N SER A 81 -19.82 0.02 17.51
CA SER A 81 -21.10 0.61 17.92
C SER A 81 -20.88 1.87 18.74
N TRP A 82 -21.84 2.80 18.67
CA TRP A 82 -21.88 3.99 19.52
C TRP A 82 -22.05 3.61 20.99
N THR A 83 -21.39 4.34 21.87
CA THR A 83 -21.62 4.34 23.31
C THR A 83 -21.84 5.77 23.81
N THR A 84 -22.64 5.92 24.85
CA THR A 84 -22.95 7.18 25.55
C THR A 84 -23.16 6.87 27.03
N ASP A 85 -23.61 7.82 27.85
CA ASP A 85 -23.88 7.58 29.27
C ASP A 85 -24.89 6.46 29.50
N GLY A 86 -24.56 5.60 30.47
CA GLY A 86 -25.41 4.47 30.84
C GLY A 86 -25.45 3.37 29.78
N SER A 87 -24.79 3.55 28.63
CA SER A 87 -24.60 2.49 27.65
C SER A 87 -23.43 1.58 28.03
N PRO A 88 -23.45 0.31 27.58
CA PRO A 88 -22.32 -0.60 27.81
C PRO A 88 -21.03 -0.08 27.20
N ALA A 89 -19.91 -0.34 27.88
CA ALA A 89 -18.59 -0.06 27.36
C ALA A 89 -18.36 -0.78 26.01
N ILE A 90 -17.66 -0.12 25.09
CA ILE A 90 -17.27 -0.71 23.81
C ILE A 90 -15.80 -1.10 23.83
N GLN A 91 -15.47 -2.19 23.15
CA GLN A 91 -14.11 -2.71 23.09
C GLN A 91 -13.82 -3.41 21.76
N SER A 92 -12.53 -3.48 21.44
CA SER A 92 -11.98 -4.03 20.22
C SER A 92 -11.80 -5.54 20.37
N GLY A 93 -11.92 -6.27 19.26
CA GLY A 93 -11.53 -7.68 19.21
C GLY A 93 -10.03 -7.86 19.44
N GLY A 94 -9.61 -9.05 19.86
CA GLY A 94 -8.23 -9.32 20.31
C GLY A 94 -7.12 -9.03 19.29
N SER A 95 -7.42 -8.98 18.00
CA SER A 95 -6.44 -8.69 16.93
C SER A 95 -6.44 -7.24 16.45
N PHE A 96 -7.27 -6.39 17.06
CA PHE A 96 -7.49 -5.01 16.62
C PHE A 96 -6.90 -4.01 17.59
N LEU A 97 -6.49 -2.87 17.05
CA LEU A 97 -6.17 -1.67 17.82
C LEU A 97 -7.03 -0.50 17.37
N THR A 98 -7.23 0.45 18.27
CA THR A 98 -8.00 1.64 17.96
C THR A 98 -7.13 2.64 17.19
N GLN A 99 -7.55 3.00 15.97
CA GLN A 99 -6.90 4.01 15.13
C GLN A 99 -7.66 5.33 15.13
N GLY A 100 -8.91 5.39 15.55
CA GLY A 100 -9.69 6.63 15.46
C GLY A 100 -10.79 6.72 16.48
N LEU A 101 -11.31 7.93 16.65
CA LEU A 101 -12.47 8.25 17.45
C LEU A 101 -13.37 9.17 16.64
N ARG A 102 -14.67 8.94 16.70
CA ARG A 102 -15.64 9.98 16.36
C ARG A 102 -16.65 10.12 17.47
N CYS A 103 -17.25 11.27 17.51
CA CYS A 103 -18.34 11.63 18.37
C CYS A 103 -19.41 12.42 17.62
N ASP A 104 -20.63 12.34 18.14
CA ASP A 104 -21.74 13.19 17.73
C ASP A 104 -22.60 13.55 18.96
N GLY A 105 -23.69 14.27 18.71
CA GLY A 105 -24.56 14.76 19.77
C GLY A 105 -24.08 16.08 20.35
N ARG A 106 -24.58 16.43 21.54
CA ARG A 106 -24.27 17.71 22.19
C ARG A 106 -23.16 17.45 23.20
N TYR A 107 -22.05 18.19 23.11
CA TYR A 107 -20.85 17.96 23.91
C TYR A 107 -20.10 16.68 23.54
N CYS A 108 -20.20 16.25 22.27
CA CYS A 108 -19.46 15.08 21.78
C CYS A 108 -19.74 13.82 22.65
N ASP A 109 -20.99 13.64 23.08
CA ASP A 109 -21.41 12.72 24.14
C ASP A 109 -21.63 11.28 23.67
N ASN A 110 -21.99 11.09 22.40
CA ASN A 110 -21.98 9.77 21.79
C ASN A 110 -20.60 9.55 21.18
N VAL A 111 -19.88 8.53 21.61
CA VAL A 111 -18.55 8.22 21.10
C VAL A 111 -18.50 6.83 20.46
N ASN A 112 -17.63 6.66 19.48
CA ASN A 112 -17.23 5.33 19.04
C ASN A 112 -15.79 5.32 18.54
N LEU A 113 -15.26 4.11 18.37
CA LEU A 113 -13.85 3.87 18.03
C LEU A 113 -13.72 3.20 16.67
N LEU A 114 -12.71 3.61 15.89
CA LEU A 114 -12.32 2.93 14.66
C LEU A 114 -11.31 1.85 15.00
N ASN A 115 -11.66 0.61 14.71
CA ASN A 115 -10.80 -0.55 14.90
C ASN A 115 -10.14 -0.95 13.59
N VAL A 116 -8.84 -1.21 13.68
CA VAL A 116 -8.04 -1.69 12.56
C VAL A 116 -7.25 -2.90 13.00
N GLU A 117 -7.24 -3.91 12.12
CA GLU A 117 -6.44 -5.11 12.32
C GLU A 117 -4.96 -4.74 12.26
N SER A 118 -4.27 -4.99 13.38
CA SER A 118 -2.96 -4.40 13.62
C SER A 118 -1.79 -5.34 13.34
N GLY A 119 -2.07 -6.62 13.11
CA GLY A 119 -1.06 -7.68 13.08
C GLY A 119 -0.56 -8.10 14.47
N PHE A 120 -0.97 -7.40 15.54
CA PHE A 120 -0.66 -7.71 16.93
C PHE A 120 -1.84 -8.38 17.65
N THR A 121 -1.53 -9.28 18.58
CA THR A 121 -2.52 -9.83 19.50
C THR A 121 -2.51 -9.05 20.81
N GLN A 122 -3.67 -8.60 21.27
CA GLN A 122 -3.85 -8.07 22.61
C GLN A 122 -3.58 -9.17 23.64
N THR A 123 -2.71 -8.89 24.61
CA THR A 123 -2.35 -9.86 25.67
C THR A 123 -2.98 -9.48 27.01
N ASN A 124 -2.38 -8.51 27.70
CA ASN A 124 -2.84 -8.05 29.00
C ASN A 124 -3.72 -6.82 28.83
N SER A 125 -4.99 -6.91 29.22
CA SER A 125 -5.94 -5.79 29.13
C SER A 125 -6.42 -5.32 30.49
N TRP A 126 -6.60 -4.02 30.67
CA TRP A 126 -7.13 -3.40 31.89
C TRP A 126 -7.92 -2.13 31.56
N TRP A 127 -8.77 -1.69 32.49
CA TRP A 127 -9.44 -0.40 32.42
C TRP A 127 -8.68 0.63 33.24
N THR A 128 -8.60 1.87 32.76
CA THR A 128 -8.16 3.00 33.56
C THR A 128 -9.25 3.42 34.53
N ASP A 129 -8.89 4.12 35.60
CA ASP A 129 -9.87 4.94 36.34
C ASP A 129 -10.46 6.02 35.43
N SER A 130 -11.69 6.44 35.74
CA SER A 130 -12.36 7.52 35.01
C SER A 130 -11.59 8.85 35.10
N PHE A 131 -11.69 9.65 34.05
CA PHE A 131 -11.13 11.00 33.95
C PHE A 131 -12.13 11.93 33.22
N SER A 132 -12.08 13.22 33.54
CA SER A 132 -12.94 14.28 32.99
C SER A 132 -12.21 15.62 33.03
N GLU A 133 -12.78 16.70 32.51
CA GLU A 133 -12.16 18.03 32.61
C GLU A 133 -11.92 18.49 34.07
N GLU A 134 -12.59 17.87 35.05
CA GLU A 134 -12.59 18.27 36.46
C GLU A 134 -11.37 17.76 37.27
N SER A 135 -10.53 16.91 36.67
CA SER A 135 -9.31 16.31 37.22
C SER A 135 -9.46 14.88 37.79
N PRO A 136 -8.56 13.94 37.42
CA PRO A 136 -7.55 14.09 36.39
C PRO A 136 -8.23 14.21 35.03
N ASN A 137 -7.65 15.00 34.12
CA ASN A 137 -8.23 15.25 32.81
C ASN A 137 -7.64 14.41 31.69
N GLU A 138 -6.70 13.52 32.02
CA GLU A 138 -6.10 12.64 31.04
C GLU A 138 -5.78 11.26 31.60
N ARG A 139 -5.77 10.30 30.67
CA ARG A 139 -5.23 8.96 30.88
C ARG A 139 -4.45 8.53 29.65
N ILE A 140 -3.20 8.15 29.90
CA ILE A 140 -2.37 7.41 28.95
C ILE A 140 -2.27 5.97 29.46
N CYS A 141 -2.49 4.99 28.58
CA CYS A 141 -2.33 3.60 28.93
C CYS A 141 -0.88 3.35 29.41
N THR A 142 -0.71 2.73 30.56
CA THR A 142 0.61 2.41 31.12
C THR A 142 1.24 1.19 30.43
N ASN A 143 2.48 0.85 30.78
CA ASN A 143 3.18 -0.37 30.32
C ASN A 143 3.17 -0.56 28.79
N ASN A 144 3.35 0.54 28.05
CA ASN A 144 3.26 0.60 26.59
C ASN A 144 1.96 0.02 25.98
N GLY A 145 0.84 0.06 26.70
CA GLY A 145 -0.44 -0.43 26.18
C GLY A 145 -0.98 0.40 25.01
N PHE A 146 -2.10 0.01 24.44
CA PHE A 146 -2.84 0.82 23.48
C PHE A 146 -4.32 0.83 23.87
N VAL A 147 -5.02 1.90 23.53
CA VAL A 147 -6.46 2.00 23.71
C VAL A 147 -7.11 0.99 22.78
N THR A 148 -8.01 0.21 23.36
CA THR A 148 -8.76 -0.86 22.72
C THR A 148 -10.22 -0.84 23.13
N GLY A 149 -10.68 0.21 23.82
CA GLY A 149 -12.05 0.36 24.26
C GLY A 149 -12.26 1.65 25.05
N ILE A 150 -13.51 2.04 25.20
CA ILE A 150 -13.92 3.28 25.88
C ILE A 150 -15.25 3.07 26.59
N GLN A 151 -15.41 3.75 27.73
CA GLN A 151 -16.65 3.78 28.51
C GLN A 151 -16.97 5.22 28.91
N CYS A 152 -18.25 5.58 28.82
CA CYS A 152 -18.81 6.89 29.19
C CYS A 152 -19.63 6.82 30.47
N SER A 153 -19.59 7.88 31.28
CA SER A 153 -20.43 8.07 32.47
C SER A 153 -20.52 9.55 32.88
N GLY A 154 -21.36 9.89 33.87
CA GLY A 154 -21.40 11.24 34.46
C GLY A 154 -22.40 12.24 33.86
N SER A 155 -23.12 11.86 32.80
CA SER A 155 -23.98 12.71 31.96
C SER A 155 -23.20 13.49 30.90
N TYR A 156 -23.66 13.42 29.65
CA TYR A 156 -22.98 13.87 28.43
C TYR A 156 -21.59 13.25 28.17
N CYS A 157 -21.36 12.00 28.61
CA CYS A 157 -20.06 11.32 28.56
C CYS A 157 -18.93 12.16 29.20
N ASP A 158 -19.27 12.86 30.27
CA ASP A 158 -18.36 13.72 31.03
C ASP A 158 -17.15 12.94 31.58
N ASN A 159 -17.39 11.73 32.05
CA ASN A 159 -16.38 10.85 32.62
C ASN A 159 -16.06 9.69 31.66
N ILE A 160 -14.80 9.61 31.25
CA ILE A 160 -14.30 8.60 30.33
C ILE A 160 -13.40 7.61 31.06
N ALA A 161 -13.54 6.33 30.78
CA ALA A 161 -12.53 5.32 31.09
C ALA A 161 -12.05 4.65 29.79
N LEU A 162 -10.75 4.36 29.71
CA LEU A 162 -10.14 3.71 28.55
C LEU A 162 -9.82 2.25 28.88
N ARG A 163 -10.11 1.35 27.93
CA ARG A 163 -9.57 -0.02 27.98
C ARG A 163 -8.21 -0.03 27.30
N CYS A 164 -7.19 -0.37 28.06
CA CYS A 164 -5.81 -0.47 27.62
C CYS A 164 -5.43 -1.93 27.41
N SER A 165 -4.66 -2.23 26.37
CA SER A 165 -4.13 -3.57 26.12
C SER A 165 -2.66 -3.54 25.71
N GLN A 166 -1.84 -4.43 26.28
CA GLN A 166 -0.50 -4.71 25.77
C GLN A 166 -0.54 -5.56 24.50
N LEU A 167 0.56 -5.51 23.75
CA LEU A 167 0.76 -6.29 22.53
C LEU A 167 1.65 -7.51 22.81
N ASP A 168 1.46 -8.59 22.06
CA ASP A 168 2.18 -9.87 22.15
C ASP A 168 3.68 -9.78 21.89
N ASN A 169 4.12 -8.78 21.14
CA ASN A 169 5.52 -8.49 20.89
C ASN A 169 6.19 -7.61 21.97
N GLY A 170 5.48 -7.28 23.06
CA GLY A 170 5.97 -6.36 24.10
C GLY A 170 5.92 -4.88 23.72
N GLY A 171 5.40 -4.55 22.53
CA GLY A 171 5.07 -3.23 21.98
C GLY A 171 5.86 -2.05 22.53
N THR A 172 6.85 -1.55 21.80
CA THR A 172 7.44 -0.25 22.13
C THR A 172 6.61 0.84 21.47
N ARG A 173 6.27 1.87 22.24
CA ARG A 173 5.65 3.08 21.70
C ARG A 173 6.71 4.03 21.20
N THR A 174 6.61 4.40 19.94
CA THR A 174 7.47 5.41 19.32
C THR A 174 6.63 6.50 18.67
N ASN A 175 7.26 7.61 18.32
CA ASN A 175 6.63 8.70 17.56
C ASN A 175 5.30 9.21 18.14
N CYS A 176 5.21 9.33 19.47
CA CYS A 176 3.95 9.67 20.12
C CYS A 176 3.65 11.17 20.13
N TYR A 177 2.39 11.56 19.88
CA TYR A 177 1.95 12.94 19.94
C TYR A 177 0.46 13.07 20.29
N TRP A 178 0.05 14.26 20.76
CA TRP A 178 -1.35 14.60 20.99
C TRP A 178 -1.98 15.17 19.72
N THR A 179 -3.21 14.75 19.42
CA THR A 179 -4.01 15.36 18.33
C THR A 179 -4.52 16.74 18.72
N SER A 180 -5.01 17.49 17.74
CA SER A 180 -5.94 18.59 18.02
C SER A 180 -7.23 18.08 18.71
N PRO A 181 -7.96 18.97 19.40
CA PRO A 181 -9.27 18.66 19.96
C PRO A 181 -10.25 18.14 18.90
N ILE A 182 -10.95 17.08 19.25
CA ILE A 182 -12.06 16.52 18.51
C ILE A 182 -13.34 16.91 19.26
N SER A 183 -14.21 17.67 18.59
CA SER A 183 -15.52 18.11 19.08
C SER A 183 -16.50 18.11 17.92
N GLU A 184 -17.80 18.01 18.21
CA GLU A 184 -18.86 18.12 17.21
C GLU A 184 -18.78 19.44 16.43
N GLU A 185 -18.28 20.50 17.06
CA GLU A 185 -18.12 21.82 16.44
C GLU A 185 -17.10 21.81 15.29
N SER A 186 -16.20 20.82 15.29
CA SER A 186 -15.13 20.63 14.30
C SER A 186 -15.31 19.33 13.49
N GLY A 187 -16.55 18.84 13.39
CA GLY A 187 -16.91 17.65 12.60
C GLY A 187 -16.80 16.32 13.35
N GLY A 188 -16.39 16.35 14.63
CA GLY A 188 -16.52 15.23 15.57
C GLY A 188 -15.81 13.96 15.17
N LYS A 189 -14.81 13.98 14.28
CA LYS A 189 -14.18 12.74 13.78
C LYS A 189 -12.69 12.90 13.56
N PHE A 190 -11.95 11.91 14.03
CA PHE A 190 -10.53 11.77 13.77
C PHE A 190 -10.17 10.32 13.45
N VAL A 191 -9.27 10.15 12.48
CA VAL A 191 -8.66 8.88 12.12
C VAL A 191 -7.16 9.09 12.12
N ALA A 192 -6.45 8.31 12.93
CA ALA A 192 -5.01 8.39 13.02
C ALA A 192 -4.35 7.88 11.74
N PRO A 193 -3.11 8.34 11.48
CA PRO A 193 -2.36 7.90 10.33
C PRO A 193 -2.08 6.39 10.35
N GLU A 194 -1.67 5.84 9.20
CA GLU A 194 -1.24 4.44 9.11
C GLU A 194 -0.15 4.11 10.14
N SER A 195 -0.26 2.93 10.74
CA SER A 195 0.64 2.44 11.81
C SER A 195 0.61 3.24 13.12
N MET A 196 -0.26 4.25 13.25
CA MET A 196 -0.48 5.00 14.49
C MET A 196 -1.75 4.52 15.18
N TYR A 197 -1.67 4.30 16.49
CA TYR A 197 -2.79 3.82 17.31
C TYR A 197 -2.97 4.70 18.53
N ILE A 198 -4.21 4.79 19.01
CA ILE A 198 -4.52 5.55 20.22
C ILE A 198 -3.89 4.84 21.42
N ALA A 199 -3.15 5.58 22.22
CA ALA A 199 -2.45 5.15 23.43
C ALA A 199 -2.96 5.86 24.70
N GLY A 200 -3.79 6.89 24.54
CA GLY A 200 -4.41 7.65 25.62
C GLY A 200 -5.40 8.68 25.09
N ALA A 201 -6.08 9.36 26.01
CA ALA A 201 -6.96 10.48 25.69
C ALA A 201 -6.97 11.50 26.84
N ARG A 202 -7.35 12.73 26.52
CA ARG A 202 -7.57 13.80 27.50
C ARG A 202 -8.80 14.64 27.16
N CYS A 203 -9.45 15.12 28.20
CA CYS A 203 -10.68 15.89 28.20
C CYS A 203 -10.39 17.37 28.46
N SER A 204 -11.09 18.23 27.73
CA SER A 204 -11.18 19.66 28.00
C SER A 204 -12.54 20.20 27.52
N GLY A 205 -12.81 21.48 27.77
CA GLY A 205 -14.15 22.03 27.58
C GLY A 205 -15.11 21.51 28.65
N ARG A 206 -16.36 21.97 28.59
CA ARG A 206 -17.39 21.55 29.56
C ARG A 206 -17.92 20.18 29.14
N TYR A 207 -18.09 19.25 30.08
CA TYR A 207 -18.60 17.88 29.82
C TYR A 207 -17.70 17.07 28.88
N CYS A 208 -16.38 17.23 28.98
CA CYS A 208 -15.40 16.64 28.06
C CYS A 208 -15.74 16.85 26.55
N ASP A 209 -16.33 17.99 26.19
CA ASP A 209 -16.70 18.32 24.80
C ASP A 209 -15.49 18.20 23.84
N ASN A 210 -14.32 18.65 24.29
CA ASN A 210 -13.08 18.60 23.52
C ASN A 210 -12.24 17.39 23.93
N LYS A 211 -12.14 16.40 23.03
CA LYS A 211 -11.37 15.17 23.24
C LYS A 211 -10.08 15.21 22.42
N GLU A 212 -8.93 15.16 23.08
CA GLU A 212 -7.64 15.01 22.41
C GLU A 212 -7.11 13.58 22.62
N LEU A 213 -6.51 13.01 21.58
CA LEU A 213 -6.01 11.64 21.58
C LEU A 213 -4.49 11.63 21.65
N TYR A 214 -3.93 10.76 22.48
CA TYR A 214 -2.50 10.48 22.48
C TYR A 214 -2.24 9.35 21.52
N LEU A 215 -1.62 9.63 20.38
CA LEU A 215 -1.30 8.64 19.36
C LEU A 215 0.13 8.17 19.54
N CYS A 216 0.38 6.90 19.26
CA CYS A 216 1.72 6.32 19.21
C CYS A 216 1.82 5.32 18.06
N GLN A 217 3.01 5.18 17.50
CA GLN A 217 3.32 4.07 16.62
C GLN A 217 3.59 2.81 17.46
N ALA A 218 3.11 1.66 16.99
CA ALA A 218 3.44 0.36 17.56
C ALA A 218 4.66 -0.22 16.83
N ASP A 219 5.78 -0.39 17.55
CA ASP A 219 7.00 -1.01 16.99
C ASP A 219 7.02 -2.52 17.25
N ALA A 220 7.36 -3.29 16.21
CA ALA A 220 7.42 -4.75 16.19
C ALA A 220 8.61 -5.33 16.98
N GLY A 221 9.68 -4.57 17.23
CA GLY A 221 10.86 -5.04 17.98
C GLY A 221 11.68 -6.14 17.30
N GLY A 222 11.45 -6.45 16.01
CA GLY A 222 12.23 -7.39 15.19
C GLY A 222 13.31 -6.70 14.33
N PRO A 223 14.11 -7.44 13.52
CA PRO A 223 15.11 -6.83 12.64
C PRO A 223 14.39 -5.88 11.67
N THR A 224 14.65 -4.60 11.85
CA THR A 224 13.97 -3.50 11.17
C THR A 224 14.26 -3.58 9.67
N LEU A 225 13.21 -3.71 8.86
CA LEU A 225 13.27 -3.21 7.49
C LEU A 225 13.67 -1.74 7.59
N ASP A 226 14.80 -1.38 6.97
CA ASP A 226 15.25 0.01 6.95
C ASP A 226 14.33 0.82 6.04
N LEU A 227 13.26 1.35 6.65
CA LEU A 227 12.19 2.05 5.96
C LEU A 227 12.69 3.31 5.25
N ASP A 228 13.68 3.99 5.83
CA ASP A 228 14.30 5.17 5.22
C ASP A 228 15.13 4.76 3.99
N SER A 229 15.91 3.69 4.09
CA SER A 229 16.66 3.16 2.95
C SER A 229 15.73 2.72 1.81
N LEU A 230 14.64 2.02 2.13
CA LEU A 230 13.63 1.62 1.14
C LEU A 230 12.93 2.84 0.54
N ALA A 231 12.66 3.88 1.32
CA ALA A 231 12.08 5.12 0.80
C ALA A 231 13.02 5.79 -0.20
N HIS A 232 14.30 5.91 0.11
CA HIS A 232 15.29 6.44 -0.83
C HIS A 232 15.42 5.55 -2.07
N GLN A 233 15.39 4.23 -1.93
CA GLN A 233 15.53 3.28 -3.04
C GLN A 233 14.36 3.32 -4.02
N PHE A 234 13.13 3.59 -3.54
CA PHE A 234 11.90 3.49 -4.33
C PHE A 234 11.18 4.83 -4.51
N ALA A 235 11.82 5.96 -4.18
CA ALA A 235 11.26 7.28 -4.42
C ALA A 235 11.04 7.54 -5.91
N PRO A 236 9.93 8.19 -6.31
CA PRO A 236 9.61 8.37 -7.72
C PRO A 236 10.52 9.41 -8.39
N ARG A 237 10.77 9.30 -9.69
CA ARG A 237 11.17 10.45 -10.50
C ARG A 237 9.91 11.20 -10.91
N LEU A 238 9.85 12.51 -10.64
CA LEU A 238 8.76 13.35 -11.14
C LEU A 238 9.13 13.91 -12.51
N ARG A 239 8.24 13.76 -13.51
CA ARG A 239 8.42 14.32 -14.85
C ARG A 239 7.39 15.40 -15.17
N PHE A 240 7.85 16.44 -15.84
CA PHE A 240 7.10 17.63 -16.20
C PHE A 240 7.07 17.79 -17.73
N ASP A 241 6.08 18.53 -18.20
CA ASP A 241 5.83 18.80 -19.61
C ASP A 241 6.81 19.81 -20.23
N GLN A 242 7.03 20.94 -19.56
CA GLN A 242 7.80 22.08 -20.08
C GLN A 242 8.35 22.96 -18.96
N GLU A 243 9.15 23.96 -19.32
CA GLU A 243 9.57 25.00 -18.38
C GLU A 243 8.45 26.03 -18.14
N PHE A 244 8.46 26.65 -16.97
CA PHE A 244 7.55 27.74 -16.67
C PHE A 244 7.61 28.84 -17.74
N GLY A 245 6.45 29.22 -18.29
CA GLY A 245 6.34 30.31 -19.27
C GLY A 245 6.70 29.95 -20.71
N THR A 246 6.95 28.67 -21.02
CA THR A 246 7.12 28.17 -22.39
C THR A 246 5.85 27.42 -22.82
N GLY A 247 5.41 27.50 -24.08
CA GLY A 247 4.31 26.66 -24.63
C GLY A 247 2.95 27.30 -24.96
N SER A 248 1.99 26.46 -25.40
CA SER A 248 0.72 26.85 -26.02
C SER A 248 -0.35 27.27 -25.00
N GLY A 249 -0.33 28.55 -24.63
CA GLY A 249 -1.56 29.30 -24.32
C GLY A 249 -1.89 29.56 -22.85
N ASP A 250 -1.36 28.81 -21.90
CA ASP A 250 -1.59 29.06 -20.46
C ASP A 250 -0.26 29.38 -19.77
N GLN A 251 0.10 30.66 -19.79
CA GLN A 251 1.25 31.16 -19.06
C GLN A 251 1.05 30.87 -17.57
N SER A 252 2.06 30.26 -16.94
CA SER A 252 2.31 30.25 -15.50
C SER A 252 1.51 29.29 -14.59
N LYS A 253 1.96 28.03 -14.55
CA LYS A 253 1.56 27.05 -13.53
C LYS A 253 2.76 26.65 -12.68
N CYS A 254 2.56 26.53 -11.36
CA CYS A 254 3.64 26.39 -10.40
C CYS A 254 4.31 25.01 -10.51
N PHE A 255 5.61 24.98 -10.30
CA PHE A 255 6.30 23.75 -9.91
C PHE A 255 6.03 23.45 -8.43
N PRO A 256 6.32 22.22 -7.97
CA PRO A 256 6.37 21.92 -6.55
C PRO A 256 7.23 22.92 -5.77
N SER A 257 6.84 23.22 -4.54
CA SER A 257 7.46 24.19 -3.64
C SER A 257 7.79 23.55 -2.29
N ASP A 258 8.54 24.27 -1.46
CA ASP A 258 8.82 23.89 -0.07
C ASP A 258 7.65 24.27 0.85
N ALA A 259 7.06 23.28 1.53
CA ALA A 259 5.91 23.46 2.42
C ALA A 259 6.25 24.27 3.69
N GLY A 260 7.48 24.15 4.21
CA GLY A 260 7.92 24.91 5.38
C GLY A 260 8.11 26.39 5.08
N THR A 261 8.68 26.68 3.91
CA THR A 261 8.82 28.05 3.38
C THR A 261 7.44 28.66 3.14
N TYR A 262 6.53 27.91 2.52
CA TYR A 262 5.14 28.34 2.37
C TYR A 262 4.51 28.71 3.71
N TYR A 263 4.57 27.78 4.67
CA TYR A 263 4.02 28.01 6.01
C TYR A 263 4.59 29.28 6.65
N GLN A 264 5.91 29.45 6.62
CA GLN A 264 6.56 30.64 7.19
C GLN A 264 6.12 31.93 6.49
N GLN A 265 6.04 31.95 5.17
CA GLN A 265 5.61 33.13 4.41
C GLN A 265 4.13 33.45 4.65
N ARG A 266 3.28 32.44 4.81
CA ARG A 266 1.87 32.64 5.20
C ARG A 266 1.73 33.24 6.59
N GLN A 267 2.56 32.82 7.55
CA GLN A 267 2.61 33.47 8.88
C GLN A 267 3.03 34.95 8.79
N LEU A 268 3.80 35.33 7.76
CA LEU A 268 4.20 36.72 7.47
C LEU A 268 3.17 37.49 6.62
N GLY A 269 2.04 36.87 6.27
CA GLY A 269 0.97 37.50 5.48
C GLY A 269 1.20 37.55 3.97
N ALA A 270 2.12 36.73 3.42
CA ALA A 270 2.38 36.68 1.99
C ALA A 270 1.17 36.17 1.19
N ASP A 271 0.91 36.74 0.02
CA ASP A 271 -0.17 36.29 -0.87
C ASP A 271 0.17 34.90 -1.47
N PRO A 272 -0.73 33.90 -1.39
CA PRO A 272 -0.47 32.55 -1.92
C PRO A 272 0.01 32.52 -3.39
N ILE A 273 -0.55 33.35 -4.28
CA ILE A 273 -0.15 33.36 -5.69
C ILE A 273 1.31 33.78 -5.88
N SER A 274 1.83 34.59 -4.95
CA SER A 274 3.21 35.06 -4.96
C SER A 274 4.21 33.99 -4.54
N LEU A 275 3.76 32.90 -3.90
CA LEU A 275 4.57 31.78 -3.42
C LEU A 275 4.73 30.66 -4.46
N CYS A 276 4.09 30.81 -5.62
CA CYS A 276 4.24 29.93 -6.76
C CYS A 276 5.72 29.74 -7.15
N ASN A 277 6.22 28.50 -7.17
CA ASN A 277 7.56 28.22 -7.69
C ASN A 277 7.57 28.25 -9.22
N LYS A 278 8.25 29.25 -9.78
CA LYS A 278 8.33 29.49 -11.23
C LYS A 278 9.68 29.09 -11.82
N ASN A 279 10.58 28.55 -10.99
CA ASN A 279 11.98 28.37 -11.35
C ASN A 279 12.32 26.89 -11.55
N TYR A 280 12.43 26.46 -12.82
CA TYR A 280 12.81 25.08 -13.13
C TYR A 280 14.20 24.70 -12.58
N SER A 281 15.11 25.64 -12.34
CA SER A 281 16.42 25.31 -11.76
C SER A 281 16.29 24.70 -10.36
N THR A 282 15.22 25.02 -9.61
CA THR A 282 14.97 24.41 -8.30
C THR A 282 14.58 22.94 -8.42
N ILE A 283 13.91 22.57 -9.51
CA ILE A 283 13.49 21.21 -9.85
C ILE A 283 14.68 20.42 -10.40
N GLN A 284 15.39 20.98 -11.38
CA GLN A 284 16.55 20.36 -12.01
C GLN A 284 17.67 20.02 -11.01
N ASN A 285 17.84 20.87 -9.98
CA ASN A 285 18.87 20.69 -8.96
C ASN A 285 18.35 19.99 -7.69
N ASN A 286 17.14 19.41 -7.71
CA ASN A 286 16.51 18.70 -6.59
C ASN A 286 16.45 19.54 -5.28
N GLN A 287 16.26 20.86 -5.40
CA GLN A 287 16.23 21.78 -4.26
C GLN A 287 14.89 21.80 -3.52
N VAL A 288 13.84 21.31 -4.18
CA VAL A 288 12.50 21.21 -3.59
C VAL A 288 12.40 19.90 -2.80
N PRO A 289 12.00 19.93 -1.52
CA PRO A 289 11.85 18.74 -0.71
C PRO A 289 10.68 17.88 -1.17
N ILE A 290 10.85 16.56 -1.03
CA ILE A 290 9.80 15.58 -1.23
C ILE A 290 9.57 14.87 0.09
N TYR A 291 8.31 14.89 0.51
CA TYR A 291 7.95 14.48 1.85
C TYR A 291 7.51 13.03 1.82
N TYR A 292 7.87 12.22 2.81
CA TYR A 292 7.49 10.82 2.79
C TYR A 292 7.11 10.26 4.15
N MET A 293 6.35 9.17 4.10
CA MET A 293 6.08 8.28 5.22
C MET A 293 6.22 6.87 4.72
N ALA A 294 6.87 6.02 5.51
CA ALA A 294 6.99 4.60 5.23
C ALA A 294 6.39 3.82 6.40
N SER A 295 5.63 2.78 6.09
CA SER A 295 4.98 1.91 7.05
C SER A 295 5.14 0.47 6.61
N GLN A 296 5.58 -0.38 7.54
CA GLN A 296 5.49 -1.81 7.32
C GLN A 296 4.02 -2.21 7.40
N VAL A 297 3.51 -2.81 6.32
CA VAL A 297 2.10 -3.20 6.16
C VAL A 297 1.93 -4.71 6.01
N GLY A 298 3.02 -5.46 6.20
CA GLY A 298 3.05 -6.92 6.23
C GLY A 298 4.44 -7.42 6.62
N THR A 299 4.62 -8.73 6.79
CA THR A 299 5.90 -9.31 7.26
C THR A 299 7.09 -8.88 6.40
N ASN A 300 6.91 -8.80 5.08
CA ASN A 300 7.92 -8.35 4.12
C ASN A 300 7.42 -7.21 3.22
N SER A 301 6.36 -6.52 3.64
CA SER A 301 5.68 -5.53 2.81
C SER A 301 5.78 -4.15 3.43
N VAL A 302 6.20 -3.17 2.64
CA VAL A 302 6.31 -1.78 3.05
C VAL A 302 5.50 -0.92 2.09
N LEU A 303 4.61 -0.13 2.65
CA LEU A 303 3.91 0.94 1.96
C LEU A 303 4.69 2.23 2.19
N ILE A 304 5.07 2.90 1.10
CA ILE A 304 5.74 4.19 1.18
C ILE A 304 4.92 5.19 0.39
N ARG A 305 4.57 6.31 1.02
CA ARG A 305 3.88 7.41 0.38
C ARG A 305 4.83 8.59 0.26
N TYR A 306 4.82 9.21 -0.90
CA TYR A 306 5.57 10.42 -1.20
C TYR A 306 4.58 11.52 -1.51
N TRP A 307 4.81 12.70 -0.94
CA TRP A 307 4.05 13.91 -1.17
C TRP A 307 4.93 15.00 -1.73
N PHE A 308 4.37 15.76 -2.65
CA PHE A 308 4.95 16.97 -3.20
C PHE A 308 3.94 18.11 -3.06
N PHE A 309 4.44 19.25 -2.61
CA PHE A 309 3.62 20.38 -2.21
C PHE A 309 3.56 21.42 -3.33
N TYR A 310 2.38 21.98 -3.58
CA TYR A 310 2.22 23.16 -4.42
C TYR A 310 1.75 24.33 -3.58
N ALA A 311 2.48 25.45 -3.65
CA ALA A 311 2.18 26.68 -2.93
C ALA A 311 1.05 27.51 -3.57
N TRP A 312 0.54 27.10 -4.73
CA TRP A 312 -0.57 27.74 -5.40
C TRP A 312 -1.08 26.83 -6.53
N GLN A 313 -2.40 26.71 -6.65
CA GLN A 313 -3.07 26.07 -7.77
C GLN A 313 -4.04 27.06 -8.44
N SER A 314 -3.89 27.27 -9.74
CA SER A 314 -4.83 28.09 -10.50
C SER A 314 -6.15 27.35 -10.75
N THR A 315 -7.24 28.10 -10.97
CA THR A 315 -8.51 27.52 -11.40
C THR A 315 -8.39 26.87 -12.77
N CYS A 316 -8.96 25.68 -12.88
CA CYS A 316 -9.00 24.92 -14.13
C CYS A 316 -10.17 25.28 -15.05
N PHE A 317 -11.29 25.71 -14.47
CA PHE A 317 -12.48 26.22 -15.16
C PHE A 317 -13.24 27.14 -14.20
N LEU A 318 -14.13 27.98 -14.73
CA LEU A 318 -14.85 29.05 -14.02
C LEU A 318 -15.65 28.59 -12.77
N SER A 319 -15.82 27.28 -12.55
CA SER A 319 -16.54 26.69 -11.41
C SER A 319 -15.68 25.81 -10.49
N ALA A 320 -14.40 25.59 -10.79
CA ALA A 320 -13.45 24.94 -9.87
C ALA A 320 -12.68 26.03 -9.13
N GLY A 321 -12.60 25.93 -7.79
CA GLY A 321 -11.87 26.88 -6.96
C GLY A 321 -10.35 26.77 -7.18
N SER A 322 -9.65 27.90 -7.04
CA SER A 322 -8.19 27.91 -6.90
C SER A 322 -7.85 27.55 -5.46
N HIS A 323 -6.71 26.92 -5.24
CA HIS A 323 -6.25 26.59 -3.90
C HIS A 323 -4.97 27.37 -3.57
N SER A 324 -4.94 27.88 -2.35
CA SER A 324 -3.77 28.57 -1.79
C SER A 324 -2.61 27.61 -1.51
N ALA A 325 -2.90 26.32 -1.33
CA ALA A 325 -1.93 25.27 -1.11
C ALA A 325 -2.51 23.96 -1.64
N ASP A 326 -1.66 23.01 -2.02
CA ASP A 326 -2.11 21.71 -2.48
C ASP A 326 -1.06 20.62 -2.23
N TRP A 327 -1.53 19.41 -1.98
CA TRP A 327 -0.69 18.26 -1.67
C TRP A 327 -0.98 17.12 -2.61
N GLU A 328 0.01 16.80 -3.42
CA GLU A 328 -0.06 15.68 -4.36
C GLU A 328 0.78 14.52 -3.91
N SER A 329 0.42 13.31 -4.35
CA SER A 329 1.11 12.12 -3.88
C SER A 329 1.26 10.99 -4.89
N VAL A 330 2.21 10.12 -4.57
CA VAL A 330 2.43 8.81 -5.19
C VAL A 330 2.68 7.85 -4.04
N ALA A 331 2.09 6.66 -4.11
CA ALA A 331 2.40 5.60 -3.15
C ALA A 331 3.02 4.40 -3.84
N VAL A 332 3.95 3.72 -3.17
CA VAL A 332 4.60 2.52 -3.67
C VAL A 332 4.44 1.41 -2.66
N LEU A 333 4.18 0.21 -3.17
CA LEU A 333 4.20 -1.02 -2.39
C LEU A 333 5.48 -1.77 -2.72
N VAL A 334 6.27 -2.02 -1.68
CA VAL A 334 7.48 -2.83 -1.72
C VAL A 334 7.18 -4.15 -1.05
N VAL A 335 7.47 -5.27 -1.71
CA VAL A 335 7.30 -6.62 -1.14
C VAL A 335 8.59 -7.40 -1.34
N GLY A 336 9.13 -7.96 -0.25
CA GLY A 336 10.39 -8.68 -0.26
C GLY A 336 11.57 -7.82 -0.71
N GLY A 337 11.55 -6.52 -0.39
CA GLY A 337 12.56 -5.56 -0.82
C GLY A 337 12.53 -5.20 -2.31
N GLN A 338 11.43 -5.48 -3.00
CA GLN A 338 11.25 -5.13 -4.41
C GLN A 338 10.00 -4.28 -4.63
N LEU A 339 10.09 -3.28 -5.50
CA LEU A 339 8.94 -2.52 -5.98
C LEU A 339 7.94 -3.48 -6.63
N LYS A 340 6.70 -3.48 -6.17
CA LYS A 340 5.61 -4.26 -6.76
C LYS A 340 4.59 -3.40 -7.45
N ARG A 341 4.16 -2.33 -6.80
CA ARG A 341 2.99 -1.57 -7.24
C ARG A 341 3.18 -0.08 -6.95
N VAL A 342 2.58 0.75 -7.79
CA VAL A 342 2.56 2.20 -7.62
C VAL A 342 1.13 2.69 -7.74
N ALA A 343 0.66 3.48 -6.78
CA ALA A 343 -0.58 4.25 -6.88
C ALA A 343 -0.27 5.66 -7.33
N PHE A 344 -1.01 6.09 -8.34
CA PHE A 344 -1.00 7.42 -8.92
C PHE A 344 -2.28 8.13 -8.51
N TYR A 345 -2.15 9.25 -7.81
CA TYR A 345 -3.24 10.02 -7.23
C TYR A 345 -3.72 11.12 -8.16
N GLN A 346 -5.03 11.35 -8.13
CA GLN A 346 -5.75 12.38 -8.86
C GLN A 346 -6.77 13.01 -7.89
N HIS A 347 -7.36 14.16 -8.26
CA HIS A 347 -8.25 15.00 -7.44
C HIS A 347 -9.45 14.32 -6.72
N GLY A 348 -9.68 13.03 -6.90
CA GLY A 348 -10.91 12.31 -6.47
C GLY A 348 -10.71 10.80 -6.33
N GLY A 349 -9.46 10.37 -6.19
CA GLY A 349 -9.10 8.96 -6.12
C GLY A 349 -7.68 8.69 -6.60
N TRP A 350 -7.41 7.41 -6.79
CA TRP A 350 -6.12 6.94 -7.27
C TRP A 350 -6.34 5.67 -8.10
N TYR A 351 -5.36 5.33 -8.92
CA TYR A 351 -5.32 4.04 -9.60
C TYR A 351 -3.94 3.42 -9.44
N ALA A 352 -3.88 2.09 -9.42
CA ALA A 352 -2.63 1.37 -9.21
C ALA A 352 -2.13 0.72 -10.49
N LYS A 353 -0.81 0.71 -10.66
CA LYS A 353 -0.13 -0.07 -11.70
C LYS A 353 0.81 -1.06 -11.03
N GLU A 354 0.74 -2.31 -11.49
CA GLU A 354 1.70 -3.35 -11.15
C GLU A 354 3.01 -3.12 -11.90
N LEU A 355 4.11 -3.62 -11.35
CA LEU A 355 5.44 -3.56 -11.95
C LEU A 355 5.39 -4.06 -13.41
N GLY A 356 6.04 -3.32 -14.30
CA GLY A 356 6.02 -3.58 -15.75
C GLY A 356 4.88 -2.89 -16.50
N SER A 357 3.92 -2.27 -15.80
CA SER A 357 2.83 -1.48 -16.40
C SER A 357 3.00 0.03 -16.23
N PHE A 358 4.19 0.49 -15.86
CA PHE A 358 4.58 1.89 -15.72
C PHE A 358 6.08 2.01 -16.01
N GLU A 359 6.55 3.21 -16.33
CA GLU A 359 7.96 3.47 -16.63
C GLU A 359 8.80 3.55 -15.35
N THR A 360 10.03 3.06 -15.40
CA THR A 360 11.00 3.17 -14.30
C THR A 360 12.36 3.65 -14.78
N THR A 361 13.11 4.27 -13.87
CA THR A 361 14.55 4.50 -14.02
C THR A 361 15.28 3.78 -12.88
N GLY A 362 15.84 2.61 -13.18
CA GLY A 362 16.29 1.68 -12.14
C GLY A 362 15.12 1.20 -11.27
N ASN A 363 15.22 1.40 -9.95
CA ASN A 363 14.17 1.07 -8.99
C ASN A 363 13.15 2.20 -8.78
N HIS A 364 13.34 3.35 -9.42
CA HIS A 364 12.51 4.53 -9.23
C HIS A 364 11.35 4.53 -10.22
N PRO A 365 10.09 4.50 -9.76
CA PRO A 365 8.95 4.67 -10.64
C PRO A 365 8.91 6.10 -11.20
N ILE A 366 8.51 6.25 -12.46
CA ILE A 366 8.32 7.56 -13.07
C ILE A 366 6.86 7.97 -12.88
N ALA A 367 6.67 9.12 -12.26
CA ALA A 367 5.38 9.79 -12.13
C ALA A 367 5.39 11.05 -12.98
N TYR A 368 4.55 11.08 -14.01
CA TYR A 368 4.23 12.29 -14.74
C TYR A 368 3.32 13.12 -13.86
N VAL A 369 3.66 14.38 -13.63
CA VAL A 369 2.89 15.26 -12.74
C VAL A 369 2.27 16.40 -13.51
N GLY A 370 0.96 16.56 -13.33
CA GLY A 370 0.19 17.66 -13.90
C GLY A 370 0.44 18.96 -13.15
N LYS A 371 0.56 20.08 -13.88
CA LYS A 371 0.70 21.42 -13.29
C LYS A 371 -0.61 22.19 -13.16
N ASN A 372 -1.70 21.72 -13.77
CA ASN A 372 -2.98 22.40 -13.77
C ASN A 372 -3.96 21.67 -12.85
N ALA A 373 -4.12 20.37 -13.08
CA ALA A 373 -4.99 19.48 -12.33
C ALA A 373 -4.23 18.71 -11.24
N HIS A 374 -3.03 19.19 -10.85
CA HIS A 374 -2.17 18.68 -9.77
C HIS A 374 -2.45 17.21 -9.47
N GLY A 375 -1.81 16.32 -10.21
CA GLY A 375 -2.03 14.89 -10.07
C GLY A 375 -0.83 14.13 -10.56
N SER A 376 -0.74 12.85 -10.20
CA SER A 376 0.30 11.95 -10.67
C SER A 376 -0.25 10.92 -11.65
N PHE A 377 0.58 10.55 -12.62
CA PHE A 377 0.20 9.68 -13.73
C PHE A 377 1.34 8.75 -14.12
N HIS A 378 1.01 7.53 -14.56
CA HIS A 378 1.99 6.54 -15.00
C HIS A 378 2.50 6.74 -16.42
N ASP A 379 1.80 7.55 -17.23
CA ASP A 379 2.07 7.75 -18.65
C ASP A 379 2.17 9.24 -19.05
N SER A 380 2.93 9.49 -20.10
CA SER A 380 3.23 10.82 -20.64
C SER A 380 2.14 11.39 -21.54
N GLY A 381 1.11 10.61 -21.87
CA GLY A 381 0.01 11.05 -22.74
C GLY A 381 -0.72 12.22 -22.11
N GLY A 382 -1.49 13.02 -22.86
CA GLY A 382 -2.26 14.14 -22.30
C GLY A 382 -2.70 15.10 -23.40
N SER A 383 -3.92 15.65 -23.29
CA SER A 383 -4.46 16.59 -24.29
C SER A 383 -4.07 18.05 -24.02
N GLY A 384 -3.48 18.34 -22.86
CA GLY A 384 -3.23 19.71 -22.40
C GLY A 384 -4.48 20.44 -21.89
N GLY A 385 -5.59 19.73 -21.69
CA GLY A 385 -6.80 20.27 -21.06
C GLY A 385 -6.66 20.47 -19.55
N CYS A 386 -7.73 20.93 -18.89
CA CYS A 386 -7.89 20.68 -17.46
C CYS A 386 -9.06 19.73 -17.21
N LEU A 387 -8.82 18.46 -17.53
CA LEU A 387 -9.68 17.37 -17.11
C LEU A 387 -8.93 16.52 -16.08
N TYR A 388 -9.71 15.79 -15.30
CA TYR A 388 -9.24 14.92 -14.23
C TYR A 388 -8.14 13.92 -14.67
N PHE A 389 -8.10 13.56 -15.96
CA PHE A 389 -7.12 12.67 -16.59
C PHE A 389 -6.39 13.31 -17.78
N GLU A 390 -6.64 14.58 -18.07
CA GLU A 390 -5.98 15.30 -19.15
C GLU A 390 -5.45 16.61 -18.58
N ASP A 391 -4.15 16.60 -18.32
CA ASP A 391 -3.35 17.77 -18.02
C ASP A 391 -2.21 17.86 -19.04
N PHE A 392 -1.45 18.94 -19.00
CA PHE A 392 -0.14 19.05 -19.61
C PHE A 392 0.80 18.00 -19.00
N ARG A 393 0.76 16.81 -19.59
CA ARG A 393 1.68 15.71 -19.38
C ARG A 393 2.74 15.78 -20.48
N ASN A 394 3.91 15.17 -20.27
CA ASN A 394 5.08 15.36 -21.12
C ASN A 394 4.91 14.84 -22.56
N THR A 395 4.26 15.65 -23.40
CA THR A 395 3.95 15.36 -24.81
C THR A 395 5.14 15.56 -25.75
N GLY A 396 6.26 16.08 -25.24
CA GLY A 396 7.47 16.40 -26.00
C GLY A 396 8.63 15.43 -25.78
N ASN A 397 9.76 15.72 -26.43
CA ASN A 397 11.01 14.96 -26.29
C ASN A 397 11.91 15.47 -25.14
N ASN A 398 11.45 16.43 -24.34
CA ASN A 398 12.25 17.04 -23.28
C ASN A 398 12.06 16.26 -21.97
N ASP A 399 13.14 15.87 -21.29
CA ASP A 399 13.10 15.16 -20.01
C ASP A 399 13.21 16.14 -18.84
N TYR A 400 12.22 17.04 -18.69
CA TYR A 400 12.15 17.90 -17.51
C TYR A 400 11.75 17.05 -16.30
N HIS A 401 12.67 16.87 -15.36
CA HIS A 401 12.44 15.98 -14.22
C HIS A 401 13.08 16.47 -12.93
N MET A 402 12.68 15.80 -11.84
CA MET A 402 13.30 15.85 -10.53
C MET A 402 13.50 14.43 -9.98
N ASP A 403 14.70 14.19 -9.49
CA ASP A 403 15.12 12.94 -8.87
C ASP A 403 14.92 13.05 -7.35
N THR A 404 13.73 12.67 -6.90
CA THR A 404 13.22 13.00 -5.56
C THR A 404 14.03 12.38 -4.43
N TRP A 405 14.70 11.24 -4.69
CA TRP A 405 15.56 10.57 -3.72
C TRP A 405 16.77 11.42 -3.27
N ASN A 406 17.07 12.53 -3.94
CA ASN A 406 18.15 13.42 -3.55
C ASN A 406 17.75 14.46 -2.47
N ASN A 407 16.45 14.58 -2.16
CA ASN A 407 15.94 15.55 -1.19
C ASN A 407 14.64 15.04 -0.53
N LEU A 408 14.72 13.88 0.11
CA LEU A 408 13.62 13.32 0.88
C LEU A 408 13.58 13.89 2.30
N VAL A 409 12.38 14.19 2.76
CA VAL A 409 12.09 14.66 4.11
C VAL A 409 11.07 13.74 4.75
N LEU A 410 11.49 13.00 5.78
CA LEU A 410 10.58 12.15 6.55
C LEU A 410 9.58 13.04 7.31
N LEU A 411 8.28 12.78 7.12
CA LEU A 411 7.22 13.48 7.82
C LEU A 411 7.05 12.91 9.23
N GLN A 412 7.37 13.72 10.24
CA GLN A 412 7.25 13.35 11.65
C GLN A 412 6.80 14.54 12.49
N ARG A 413 6.28 14.23 13.68
CA ARG A 413 5.90 15.21 14.69
C ARG A 413 6.78 15.07 15.92
N GLY A 414 6.88 16.16 16.68
CA GLY A 414 7.65 16.23 17.90
C GLY A 414 8.37 17.57 18.06
N ASN A 415 8.82 17.83 19.29
CA ASN A 415 9.44 19.10 19.69
C ASN A 415 10.74 19.43 18.93
N SER A 416 11.37 18.43 18.30
CA SER A 416 12.56 18.58 17.47
C SER A 416 12.27 18.95 16.01
N PHE A 417 11.00 18.97 15.60
CA PHE A 417 10.60 19.22 14.21
C PHE A 417 10.05 20.64 14.01
N PRO A 418 10.17 21.20 12.78
CA PRO A 418 9.64 22.53 12.47
C PRO A 418 8.16 22.71 12.83
N ALA A 419 7.77 23.93 13.17
CA ALA A 419 6.41 24.26 13.57
C ALA A 419 5.33 23.81 12.57
N TRP A 420 5.63 23.89 11.27
CA TRP A 420 4.70 23.48 10.22
C TRP A 420 4.39 21.97 10.24
N MET A 421 5.35 21.11 10.59
CA MET A 421 5.13 19.65 10.69
C MET A 421 4.25 19.30 11.90
N ASN A 422 4.40 20.07 12.97
CA ASN A 422 3.60 19.95 14.20
C ASN A 422 2.23 20.61 14.09
N CYS A 423 2.00 21.40 13.04
CA CYS A 423 0.72 22.04 12.81
C CYS A 423 -0.34 20.98 12.47
N THR A 424 -1.51 21.11 13.07
CA THR A 424 -2.65 20.18 12.98
C THR A 424 -3.90 20.87 12.44
N GLY A 425 -4.77 20.12 11.77
CA GLY A 425 -6.04 20.60 11.23
C GLY A 425 -5.90 21.36 9.91
N SER A 426 -7.00 21.97 9.48
CA SER A 426 -7.09 22.70 8.21
C SER A 426 -6.39 24.07 8.23
N GLY A 427 -5.95 24.56 9.39
CA GLY A 427 -5.33 25.87 9.55
C GLY A 427 -3.88 25.98 9.05
N CYS A 428 -3.22 24.87 8.73
CA CYS A 428 -1.78 24.84 8.44
C CYS A 428 -1.44 25.30 7.02
N PHE A 429 -2.25 24.89 6.06
CA PHE A 429 -2.06 25.13 4.63
C PHE A 429 -3.35 25.69 4.03
N ASP A 430 -3.86 26.77 4.63
CA ASP A 430 -5.00 27.56 4.10
C ASP A 430 -6.25 26.74 3.76
N GLY A 431 -6.66 25.87 4.69
CA GLY A 431 -7.82 25.00 4.55
C GLY A 431 -7.46 23.56 4.19
N ILE A 432 -6.23 23.31 3.72
CA ILE A 432 -5.75 21.96 3.38
C ILE A 432 -5.09 21.32 4.60
N GLY A 433 -5.54 20.11 4.94
CA GLY A 433 -4.97 19.34 6.04
C GLY A 433 -3.53 18.90 5.77
N HIS A 434 -2.76 18.65 6.83
CA HIS A 434 -1.39 18.16 6.71
C HIS A 434 -1.35 16.71 6.15
N PRO A 435 -0.38 16.30 5.31
CA PRO A 435 -0.31 14.93 4.78
C PRO A 435 -0.32 13.81 5.84
N ILE A 436 0.37 14.02 6.96
CA ILE A 436 0.30 13.16 8.17
C ILE A 436 -1.16 12.90 8.59
N GLU A 437 -2.05 13.89 8.49
CA GLU A 437 -3.46 13.76 8.90
C GLU A 437 -4.38 13.34 7.75
N GLN A 438 -3.94 13.49 6.50
CA GLN A 438 -4.67 13.12 5.29
C GLN A 438 -4.36 11.70 4.80
N THR A 439 -3.88 10.80 5.66
CA THR A 439 -3.69 9.39 5.25
C THR A 439 -5.00 8.63 5.39
N GLY A 440 -5.95 8.86 4.47
CA GLY A 440 -6.97 7.85 4.26
C GLY A 440 -6.26 6.51 4.01
N SER A 441 -6.61 5.48 4.77
CA SER A 441 -5.90 4.18 4.75
C SER A 441 -5.96 3.61 3.34
N LEU A 442 -4.86 3.70 2.59
CA LEU A 442 -4.69 3.10 1.27
C LEU A 442 -5.02 1.59 1.26
N PRO A 443 -4.75 0.83 2.34
CA PRO A 443 -5.21 -0.54 2.48
C PRO A 443 -6.73 -0.73 2.35
N SER A 444 -7.55 0.29 2.65
CA SER A 444 -9.01 0.17 2.76
C SER A 444 -9.80 1.20 1.96
N MET A 445 -9.15 2.26 1.48
CA MET A 445 -9.74 3.19 0.52
C MET A 445 -9.89 2.47 -0.80
N GLY A 446 -11.10 2.43 -1.34
CA GLY A 446 -11.26 2.09 -2.75
C GLY A 446 -10.48 3.08 -3.62
N GLY A 447 -9.99 2.60 -4.77
CA GLY A 447 -9.39 3.45 -5.80
C GLY A 447 -10.37 4.50 -6.35
N CYS A 448 -10.13 5.00 -7.55
CA CYS A 448 -11.11 5.88 -8.18
C CYS A 448 -12.41 5.09 -8.48
N GLY A 449 -13.55 5.79 -8.44
CA GLY A 449 -14.88 5.23 -8.71
C GLY A 449 -15.60 5.83 -9.91
N LYS A 450 -14.89 6.60 -10.75
CA LYS A 450 -15.45 7.26 -11.95
C LYS A 450 -14.45 7.25 -13.10
N ASP A 451 -13.54 8.22 -13.12
CA ASP A 451 -12.69 8.51 -14.27
C ASP A 451 -11.25 8.03 -14.03
N GLY A 452 -10.63 7.42 -15.05
CA GLY A 452 -9.25 6.91 -14.99
C GLY A 452 -9.07 5.49 -14.42
N CYS A 453 -10.13 4.89 -13.87
CA CYS A 453 -10.07 3.61 -13.16
C CYS A 453 -9.81 2.41 -14.06
N SER A 454 -10.26 2.50 -15.31
CA SER A 454 -9.90 1.56 -16.37
C SER A 454 -8.40 1.49 -16.66
N LYS A 455 -7.59 2.45 -16.19
CA LYS A 455 -6.12 2.41 -16.26
C LYS A 455 -5.50 1.61 -15.11
N SER A 456 -6.25 1.38 -14.03
CA SER A 456 -5.83 0.55 -12.91
C SER A 456 -5.57 -0.88 -13.36
N SER A 457 -4.47 -1.45 -12.89
CA SER A 457 -4.16 -2.87 -13.12
C SER A 457 -4.88 -3.78 -12.12
N LEU A 458 -5.49 -3.21 -11.06
CA LEU A 458 -6.23 -3.93 -10.03
C LEU A 458 -7.73 -4.04 -10.34
N GLY A 459 -8.23 -3.27 -11.32
CA GLY A 459 -9.65 -3.01 -11.49
C GLY A 459 -10.12 -1.74 -10.77
N GLU A 460 -11.41 -1.44 -10.93
CA GLU A 460 -12.02 -0.20 -10.43
C GLU A 460 -12.30 -0.28 -8.93
N ASN A 461 -12.06 0.82 -8.23
CA ASN A 461 -12.36 0.99 -6.80
C ASN A 461 -11.78 -0.09 -5.86
N MET A 462 -10.72 -0.79 -6.29
CA MET A 462 -10.04 -1.80 -5.47
C MET A 462 -9.06 -1.13 -4.50
N PRO A 463 -8.94 -1.59 -3.23
CA PRO A 463 -7.97 -1.05 -2.29
C PRO A 463 -6.51 -1.36 -2.64
N PHE A 464 -5.58 -0.52 -2.16
CA PHE A 464 -4.19 -0.54 -2.62
C PHE A 464 -3.37 -1.69 -2.04
N LEU A 465 -3.75 -2.18 -0.85
CA LEU A 465 -3.18 -3.39 -0.26
C LEU A 465 -4.00 -4.64 -0.49
N ASN A 466 -5.10 -4.57 -1.27
CA ASN A 466 -5.68 -5.77 -1.83
C ASN A 466 -4.67 -6.35 -2.83
N ASP A 467 -3.68 -7.05 -2.29
CA ASP A 467 -3.30 -8.31 -2.84
C ASP A 467 -4.51 -9.22 -2.60
N PRO A 468 -5.31 -9.57 -3.62
CA PRO A 468 -6.36 -10.57 -3.45
C PRO A 468 -5.82 -11.90 -2.86
N ILE A 469 -4.50 -12.03 -2.76
CA ILE A 469 -3.74 -13.19 -2.33
C ILE A 469 -2.57 -12.77 -1.42
N GLY A 470 -2.85 -12.09 -0.31
CA GLY A 470 -1.96 -12.24 0.84
C GLY A 470 -1.66 -13.73 1.09
N SER A 471 -0.54 -14.08 1.74
CA SER A 471 -0.13 -15.46 2.02
C SER A 471 -1.06 -16.24 2.99
N ASP A 472 -2.32 -15.87 3.06
CA ASP A 472 -3.37 -16.44 3.89
C ASP A 472 -4.37 -17.23 3.03
N PHE A 473 -5.18 -18.05 3.70
CA PHE A 473 -6.20 -18.84 3.03
C PHE A 473 -7.50 -18.06 2.87
N SER A 474 -8.01 -17.95 1.64
CA SER A 474 -9.28 -17.29 1.30
C SER A 474 -10.33 -18.30 0.86
N ALA A 475 -11.59 -18.07 1.20
CA ALA A 475 -12.70 -18.67 0.49
C ALA A 475 -12.83 -18.04 -0.90
N ILE A 476 -13.10 -18.87 -1.92
CA ILE A 476 -13.28 -18.44 -3.31
C ILE A 476 -14.76 -18.57 -3.65
N THR A 477 -15.50 -17.47 -3.64
CA THR A 477 -16.97 -17.45 -3.80
C THR A 477 -17.37 -17.21 -5.25
N ALA A 478 -18.12 -18.12 -5.87
CA ALA A 478 -18.67 -17.93 -7.20
C ALA A 478 -19.83 -16.92 -7.18
N LYS A 479 -19.82 -15.94 -8.10
CA LYS A 479 -20.77 -14.82 -8.13
C LYS A 479 -22.21 -15.27 -8.35
N HIS A 480 -22.44 -16.20 -9.28
CA HIS A 480 -23.79 -16.61 -9.68
C HIS A 480 -24.54 -17.38 -8.59
N SER A 481 -23.83 -18.13 -7.75
CA SER A 481 -24.43 -19.01 -6.74
C SER A 481 -24.24 -18.53 -5.30
N GLY A 482 -23.23 -17.68 -5.05
CA GLY A 482 -22.80 -17.30 -3.70
C GLY A 482 -22.13 -18.44 -2.92
N LYS A 483 -21.83 -19.57 -3.59
CA LYS A 483 -21.17 -20.75 -3.01
C LYS A 483 -19.65 -20.64 -3.13
N VAL A 484 -18.93 -21.37 -2.28
CA VAL A 484 -17.46 -21.33 -2.23
C VAL A 484 -16.86 -22.55 -2.91
N LEU A 485 -15.66 -22.42 -3.48
CA LEU A 485 -14.90 -23.56 -3.99
C LEU A 485 -14.52 -24.49 -2.85
N ASP A 486 -14.74 -25.78 -3.06
CA ASP A 486 -14.58 -26.83 -2.07
C ASP A 486 -13.73 -27.99 -2.59
N VAL A 487 -13.10 -28.70 -1.64
CA VAL A 487 -12.58 -30.05 -1.85
C VAL A 487 -13.57 -31.04 -1.22
N PRO A 488 -14.32 -31.80 -2.05
CA PRO A 488 -15.39 -32.67 -1.57
C PRO A 488 -14.97 -33.56 -0.39
N GLY A 489 -15.73 -33.45 0.70
CA GLY A 489 -15.55 -34.26 1.90
C GLY A 489 -14.20 -34.06 2.60
N ALA A 490 -13.54 -32.91 2.40
CA ALA A 490 -12.20 -32.62 2.89
C ALA A 490 -11.18 -33.71 2.53
N SER A 491 -11.35 -34.36 1.39
CA SER A 491 -10.45 -35.43 0.95
C SER A 491 -9.02 -34.90 0.82
N THR A 492 -8.04 -35.71 1.19
CA THR A 492 -6.61 -35.42 0.98
C THR A 492 -6.03 -36.22 -0.20
N ALA A 493 -6.86 -36.93 -0.97
CA ALA A 493 -6.42 -37.72 -2.11
C ALA A 493 -6.14 -36.87 -3.36
N ASP A 494 -5.22 -37.31 -4.22
CA ASP A 494 -5.01 -36.71 -5.54
C ASP A 494 -6.19 -36.98 -6.48
N ASN A 495 -6.38 -36.12 -7.48
CA ASN A 495 -7.40 -36.24 -8.53
C ASN A 495 -8.85 -36.17 -8.04
N VAL A 496 -9.09 -35.61 -6.85
CA VAL A 496 -10.44 -35.25 -6.40
C VAL A 496 -10.88 -34.03 -7.19
N ASN A 497 -12.01 -34.14 -7.91
CA ASN A 497 -12.60 -32.99 -8.62
C ASN A 497 -13.04 -31.95 -7.60
N LEU A 498 -12.70 -30.70 -7.87
CA LEU A 498 -13.17 -29.57 -7.08
C LEU A 498 -14.59 -29.21 -7.51
N ASP A 499 -15.37 -28.70 -6.58
CA ASP A 499 -16.74 -28.26 -6.80
C ASP A 499 -17.00 -26.94 -6.06
N GLN A 500 -18.23 -26.47 -6.13
CA GLN A 500 -18.75 -25.46 -5.22
C GLN A 500 -19.60 -26.11 -4.13
N TYR A 501 -19.56 -25.50 -2.95
CA TYR A 501 -20.37 -25.90 -1.81
C TYR A 501 -20.86 -24.69 -1.01
N THR A 502 -21.90 -24.91 -0.22
CA THR A 502 -22.38 -23.94 0.78
C THR A 502 -21.20 -23.58 1.69
N ASN A 503 -20.97 -22.30 1.96
CA ASN A 503 -19.84 -21.88 2.80
C ASN A 503 -20.07 -22.27 4.27
N TRP A 504 -19.27 -23.20 4.78
CA TRP A 504 -19.22 -23.59 6.20
C TRP A 504 -18.01 -22.99 6.92
N GLY A 505 -17.11 -22.31 6.22
CA GLY A 505 -15.88 -21.73 6.78
C GLY A 505 -14.88 -22.79 7.23
N VAL A 506 -14.98 -24.01 6.70
CA VAL A 506 -14.12 -25.15 7.03
C VAL A 506 -12.83 -25.12 6.21
N ASP A 507 -11.81 -25.88 6.63
CA ASP A 507 -10.47 -25.76 6.04
C ASP A 507 -10.37 -26.31 4.60
N ASN A 508 -11.29 -27.17 4.16
CA ASN A 508 -11.38 -27.63 2.77
C ASN A 508 -11.99 -26.60 1.80
N GLU A 509 -12.55 -25.50 2.31
CA GLU A 509 -13.10 -24.38 1.52
C GLU A 509 -12.12 -23.18 1.49
N LYS A 510 -10.93 -23.35 2.07
CA LYS A 510 -9.94 -22.30 2.27
C LYS A 510 -8.73 -22.53 1.38
N TRP A 511 -8.37 -21.51 0.61
CA TRP A 511 -7.37 -21.60 -0.45
C TRP A 511 -6.25 -20.58 -0.24
N MET A 512 -5.02 -21.06 -0.09
CA MET A 512 -3.83 -20.21 -0.06
C MET A 512 -3.33 -20.05 -1.48
N PHE A 513 -2.88 -18.86 -1.84
CA PHE A 513 -2.18 -18.69 -3.09
C PHE A 513 -0.76 -18.17 -2.89
N GLU A 514 0.12 -18.75 -3.68
CA GLU A 514 1.55 -18.57 -3.63
C GLU A 514 1.98 -17.98 -4.97
N SER A 515 2.52 -16.76 -4.96
CA SER A 515 3.01 -16.12 -6.18
C SER A 515 4.15 -16.93 -6.80
N THR A 516 4.09 -17.15 -8.12
CA THR A 516 5.17 -17.79 -8.87
C THR A 516 6.15 -16.80 -9.48
N GLY A 517 6.04 -15.50 -9.13
CA GLY A 517 6.98 -14.44 -9.54
C GLY A 517 6.78 -13.88 -10.95
N ASP A 518 5.84 -14.42 -11.73
CA ASP A 518 5.56 -14.07 -13.13
C ASP A 518 4.13 -13.54 -13.35
N GLY A 519 3.50 -13.04 -12.29
CA GLY A 519 2.10 -12.59 -12.30
C GLY A 519 1.07 -13.73 -12.27
N SER A 520 1.50 -14.98 -12.05
CA SER A 520 0.61 -16.11 -11.78
C SER A 520 0.81 -16.67 -10.36
N PHE A 521 -0.15 -17.51 -9.96
CA PHE A 521 -0.25 -18.06 -8.62
C PHE A 521 -0.44 -19.55 -8.65
N LYS A 522 0.15 -20.23 -7.69
CA LYS A 522 -0.21 -21.58 -7.30
C LYS A 522 -1.28 -21.48 -6.21
N ILE A 523 -2.41 -22.14 -6.38
CA ILE A 523 -3.55 -22.10 -5.43
C ILE A 523 -3.62 -23.45 -4.73
N SER A 524 -3.66 -23.48 -3.39
CA SER A 524 -3.61 -24.72 -2.60
C SER A 524 -4.66 -24.75 -1.51
N ALA A 525 -5.27 -25.92 -1.30
CA ALA A 525 -6.28 -26.11 -0.26
C ALA A 525 -5.62 -26.22 1.13
N ARG A 526 -6.19 -25.54 2.13
CA ARG A 526 -5.62 -25.45 3.49
C ARG A 526 -5.49 -26.79 4.18
N HIS A 527 -6.52 -27.64 4.11
CA HIS A 527 -6.55 -28.89 4.85
C HIS A 527 -5.56 -29.93 4.29
N SER A 528 -5.33 -29.94 2.97
CA SER A 528 -4.50 -30.95 2.30
C SER A 528 -3.11 -30.45 1.91
N GLY A 529 -2.92 -29.14 1.80
CA GLY A 529 -1.71 -28.53 1.22
C GLY A 529 -1.53 -28.84 -0.28
N LYS A 530 -2.56 -29.38 -0.95
CA LYS A 530 -2.52 -29.77 -2.36
C LYS A 530 -2.99 -28.65 -3.25
N CYS A 531 -2.47 -28.63 -4.47
CA CYS A 531 -2.66 -27.56 -5.43
C CYS A 531 -3.87 -27.82 -6.32
N MET A 532 -4.58 -26.75 -6.63
CA MET A 532 -5.53 -26.70 -7.74
C MET A 532 -4.78 -27.02 -9.04
N ASP A 533 -5.37 -27.90 -9.85
CA ASP A 533 -4.73 -28.47 -11.03
C ASP A 533 -5.77 -28.70 -12.12
N VAL A 534 -5.54 -28.17 -13.32
CA VAL A 534 -6.32 -28.57 -14.50
C VAL A 534 -5.90 -29.96 -14.93
N LYS A 535 -6.80 -30.93 -14.74
CA LYS A 535 -6.51 -32.36 -14.81
C LYS A 535 -5.73 -32.74 -16.08
N GLY A 536 -4.56 -33.32 -15.87
CA GLY A 536 -3.70 -33.84 -16.94
C GLY A 536 -3.13 -32.75 -17.86
N ALA A 537 -3.12 -31.48 -17.43
CA ALA A 537 -2.72 -30.33 -18.24
C ALA A 537 -3.46 -30.22 -19.59
N SER A 538 -4.67 -30.75 -19.66
CA SER A 538 -5.50 -30.69 -20.87
C SER A 538 -5.84 -29.23 -21.21
N ALA A 539 -5.85 -28.88 -22.50
CA ALA A 539 -6.33 -27.58 -23.00
C ALA A 539 -7.80 -27.63 -23.46
N SER A 540 -8.48 -28.78 -23.29
CA SER A 540 -9.86 -28.97 -23.73
C SER A 540 -10.84 -28.27 -22.78
N SER A 541 -11.80 -27.55 -23.33
CA SER A 541 -12.92 -26.97 -22.58
C SER A 541 -13.74 -28.07 -21.90
N GLY A 542 -14.19 -27.82 -20.68
CA GLY A 542 -14.90 -28.80 -19.86
C GLY A 542 -13.98 -29.77 -19.11
N THR A 543 -12.66 -29.59 -19.18
CA THR A 543 -11.75 -30.39 -18.35
C THR A 543 -11.93 -30.00 -16.89
N ASN A 544 -12.14 -31.00 -16.02
CA ASN A 544 -12.25 -30.79 -14.58
C ASN A 544 -10.97 -30.20 -13.97
N VAL A 545 -11.19 -29.35 -12.97
CA VAL A 545 -10.16 -28.93 -12.04
C VAL A 545 -10.17 -29.89 -10.85
N VAL A 546 -8.99 -30.33 -10.44
CA VAL A 546 -8.80 -31.27 -9.33
C VAL A 546 -7.84 -30.67 -8.30
N GLN A 547 -7.78 -31.24 -7.09
CA GLN A 547 -6.57 -31.10 -6.28
C GLN A 547 -5.53 -32.16 -6.66
N TYR A 548 -4.27 -31.76 -6.68
CA TYR A 548 -3.14 -32.64 -6.97
C TYR A 548 -1.89 -32.21 -6.20
N SER A 549 -0.94 -33.13 -6.06
CA SER A 549 0.38 -32.83 -5.49
C SER A 549 1.01 -31.62 -6.17
N CYS A 550 1.46 -30.65 -5.36
CA CYS A 550 1.99 -29.38 -5.85
C CYS A 550 3.31 -29.58 -6.61
N GLY A 551 3.36 -29.11 -7.85
CA GLY A 551 4.52 -29.15 -8.74
C GLY A 551 4.83 -27.79 -9.35
N SER A 552 5.54 -27.77 -10.47
CA SER A 552 5.89 -26.55 -11.22
C SER A 552 5.17 -26.45 -12.58
N GLY A 553 4.27 -27.37 -12.89
CA GLY A 553 3.52 -27.40 -14.15
C GLY A 553 2.66 -26.16 -14.37
N ALA A 554 2.53 -25.71 -15.62
CA ALA A 554 1.76 -24.52 -15.96
C ALA A 554 0.24 -24.70 -15.75
N ASN A 555 -0.24 -25.95 -15.67
CA ASN A 555 -1.62 -26.30 -15.35
C ASN A 555 -1.98 -26.15 -13.86
N GLN A 556 -0.99 -25.86 -13.00
CA GLN A 556 -1.16 -25.48 -11.60
C GLN A 556 -0.84 -24.01 -11.34
N ARG A 557 -0.70 -23.21 -12.42
CA ARG A 557 -0.43 -21.78 -12.34
C ARG A 557 -1.62 -21.03 -12.91
N PHE A 558 -2.15 -20.11 -12.13
CA PHE A 558 -3.36 -19.38 -12.45
C PHE A 558 -3.11 -17.88 -12.41
N GLN A 559 -3.59 -17.17 -13.41
CA GLN A 559 -3.64 -15.72 -13.41
C GLN A 559 -4.98 -15.27 -12.87
N LEU A 560 -4.97 -14.22 -12.05
CA LEU A 560 -6.20 -13.55 -11.64
C LEU A 560 -6.48 -12.39 -12.59
N LEU A 561 -7.59 -12.48 -13.32
CA LEU A 561 -8.04 -11.45 -14.23
C LEU A 561 -9.12 -10.61 -13.51
N PRO A 562 -8.86 -9.33 -13.19
CA PRO A 562 -9.85 -8.50 -12.51
C PRO A 562 -11.07 -8.25 -13.41
N TYR A 563 -12.26 -8.30 -12.81
CA TYR A 563 -13.53 -8.05 -13.48
C TYR A 563 -14.22 -6.74 -13.03
N GLY A 564 -13.81 -6.18 -11.90
CA GLY A 564 -14.47 -5.05 -11.24
C GLY A 564 -15.41 -5.51 -10.11
N ASP A 565 -15.86 -4.57 -9.27
CA ASP A 565 -16.73 -4.83 -8.11
C ASP A 565 -16.23 -5.93 -7.14
N GLY A 566 -14.91 -6.11 -7.07
CA GLY A 566 -14.28 -7.14 -6.22
C GLY A 566 -14.33 -8.57 -6.77
N TYR A 567 -14.70 -8.77 -8.04
CA TYR A 567 -14.70 -10.07 -8.70
C TYR A 567 -13.49 -10.24 -9.63
N PHE A 568 -13.09 -11.51 -9.80
CA PHE A 568 -11.98 -11.95 -10.63
C PHE A 568 -12.37 -13.21 -11.42
N SER A 569 -11.83 -13.36 -12.61
CA SER A 569 -11.76 -14.67 -13.27
C SER A 569 -10.40 -15.30 -13.01
N ILE A 570 -10.39 -16.61 -12.77
CA ILE A 570 -9.17 -17.38 -12.52
C ILE A 570 -8.80 -18.08 -13.82
N GLN A 571 -7.69 -17.70 -14.45
CA GLN A 571 -7.29 -18.23 -15.76
C GLN A 571 -6.11 -19.20 -15.63
N ALA A 572 -6.24 -20.41 -16.14
CA ALA A 572 -5.14 -21.38 -16.17
C ALA A 572 -4.07 -20.94 -17.19
N LYS A 573 -2.81 -20.89 -16.75
CA LYS A 573 -1.70 -20.33 -17.55
C LYS A 573 -1.42 -21.16 -18.81
N HIS A 574 -1.57 -22.49 -18.77
CA HIS A 574 -1.22 -23.36 -19.89
C HIS A 574 -2.23 -23.32 -21.05
N SER A 575 -3.51 -23.07 -20.76
CA SER A 575 -4.60 -23.14 -21.73
C SER A 575 -5.22 -21.77 -22.05
N SER A 576 -4.93 -20.74 -21.24
CA SER A 576 -5.59 -19.44 -21.28
C SER A 576 -7.13 -19.52 -21.12
N GLN A 577 -7.63 -20.61 -20.52
CA GLN A 577 -9.05 -20.80 -20.20
C GLN A 577 -9.33 -20.42 -18.75
N CYS A 578 -10.55 -19.96 -18.49
CA CYS A 578 -11.00 -19.53 -17.17
C CYS A 578 -11.62 -20.70 -16.41
N LEU A 579 -11.53 -20.65 -15.09
CA LEU A 579 -12.27 -21.55 -14.23
C LEU A 579 -13.75 -21.18 -14.28
N ASP A 580 -14.60 -22.20 -14.28
CA ASP A 580 -16.04 -22.10 -14.52
C ASP A 580 -16.75 -23.13 -13.63
N ILE A 581 -17.85 -22.72 -12.99
CA ILE A 581 -18.78 -23.66 -12.39
C ILE A 581 -19.69 -24.22 -13.47
N ALA A 582 -19.51 -25.50 -13.77
CA ALA A 582 -20.09 -26.16 -14.93
C ALA A 582 -21.61 -25.94 -15.02
N GLY A 583 -22.05 -25.39 -16.16
CA GLY A 583 -23.46 -25.14 -16.45
C GLY A 583 -24.11 -24.09 -15.55
N ALA A 584 -23.32 -23.24 -14.89
CA ALA A 584 -23.77 -22.26 -13.91
C ALA A 584 -24.65 -22.88 -12.80
N ALA A 585 -24.28 -24.08 -12.34
CA ALA A 585 -25.01 -24.80 -11.30
C ALA A 585 -25.23 -23.91 -10.07
N LEU A 586 -26.43 -23.95 -9.48
CA LEU A 586 -26.77 -23.17 -8.27
C LEU A 586 -26.68 -23.99 -6.97
N GLY A 587 -26.62 -25.32 -7.08
CA GLY A 587 -26.57 -26.24 -5.94
C GLY A 587 -25.15 -26.63 -5.53
N ASP A 588 -25.04 -27.27 -4.37
CA ASP A 588 -23.81 -27.92 -3.92
C ASP A 588 -23.40 -29.04 -4.89
N GLY A 589 -22.10 -29.29 -5.05
CA GLY A 589 -21.58 -30.31 -5.97
C GLY A 589 -21.44 -29.85 -7.42
N GLY A 590 -21.66 -28.57 -7.71
CA GLY A 590 -21.41 -27.99 -9.03
C GLY A 590 -19.92 -28.02 -9.35
N LEU A 591 -19.51 -28.84 -10.32
CA LEU A 591 -18.10 -29.09 -10.62
C LEU A 591 -17.38 -27.85 -11.15
N LEU A 592 -16.14 -27.67 -10.69
CA LEU A 592 -15.20 -26.70 -11.23
C LEU A 592 -14.50 -27.30 -12.46
N ILE A 593 -14.61 -26.61 -13.58
CA ILE A 593 -14.00 -26.96 -14.86
C ILE A 593 -13.17 -25.78 -15.38
N GLN A 594 -12.34 -26.00 -16.40
CA GLN A 594 -11.90 -24.90 -17.25
C GLN A 594 -12.85 -24.75 -18.45
N TRP A 595 -13.05 -23.51 -18.88
CA TRP A 595 -13.89 -23.13 -20.02
C TRP A 595 -13.30 -21.90 -20.73
N PRO A 596 -13.57 -21.68 -22.04
CA PRO A 596 -13.17 -20.43 -22.69
C PRO A 596 -13.69 -19.25 -21.88
N CYS A 597 -12.85 -18.25 -21.60
CA CYS A 597 -13.25 -17.09 -20.81
C CYS A 597 -14.40 -16.34 -21.50
N THR A 598 -15.63 -16.56 -21.05
CA THR A 598 -16.85 -15.94 -21.58
C THR A 598 -17.36 -14.80 -20.70
N TRP A 599 -16.74 -14.58 -19.54
CA TRP A 599 -17.03 -13.50 -18.60
C TRP A 599 -18.46 -13.54 -18.04
N THR A 600 -19.04 -14.74 -17.96
CA THR A 600 -20.33 -14.99 -17.32
C THR A 600 -20.19 -15.04 -15.80
N ASP A 601 -21.29 -14.91 -15.06
CA ASP A 601 -21.24 -14.83 -13.59
C ASP A 601 -20.75 -16.14 -12.92
N ASN A 602 -20.80 -17.29 -13.61
CA ASN A 602 -20.24 -18.55 -13.14
C ASN A 602 -18.73 -18.71 -13.38
N GLU A 603 -18.09 -17.73 -14.02
CA GLU A 603 -16.62 -17.60 -14.16
C GLU A 603 -16.05 -16.46 -13.30
N LYS A 604 -16.90 -15.82 -12.49
CA LYS A 604 -16.54 -14.69 -11.63
C LYS A 604 -16.49 -15.15 -10.19
N PHE A 605 -15.36 -14.94 -9.57
CA PHE A 605 -15.09 -15.34 -8.21
C PHE A 605 -14.71 -14.13 -7.38
N ARG A 606 -15.19 -14.08 -6.16
CA ARG A 606 -14.76 -13.12 -5.14
C ARG A 606 -13.96 -13.87 -4.09
N PHE A 607 -12.85 -13.29 -3.70
CA PHE A 607 -12.04 -13.79 -2.59
C PHE A 607 -12.53 -13.14 -1.31
N SER A 608 -12.77 -13.96 -0.29
CA SER A 608 -13.19 -13.51 1.03
C SER A 608 -12.45 -14.32 2.08
N ARG A 609 -11.94 -13.65 3.10
CA ARG A 609 -11.31 -14.31 4.24
C ARG A 609 -12.33 -14.83 5.24
#